data_AF-A0A7S4ZU18-F1
#
_entry.id   AF-A0A7S4ZU18-F1
#
_cell.length_a   1.000
_cell.length_b   1.000
_cell.length_c   1.000
_cell.angle_alpha   90.00
_cell.angle_beta   90.00
_cell.angle_gamma   90.00
#
_symmetry.space_group_name_H-M   'P 1'
#
loop_
_entity.id
_entity.type
_entity.pdbx_description
1 polymer ?
#
loop_
_entity_poly.entity_id
_entity_poly.type
_entity_poly.pdbx_seq_one_letter_code
_entity_poly.pdbx_strand_id
1 'polypeptide(L)'
;MESAFVLDWVPEQGEDIFTVLVNDNKIAVFELARSSNELADACDVRTVEAYRHGLRKHRAIKLAVALDLLSNGYSRPGDLS
;
A
#
# COMPACT_ATOMS: atom_id res chain seq x y z
N MET A 1 -9.77 -13.09 -0.77
CA MET A 1 -10.26 -11.81 -0.20
C MET A 1 -9.48 -10.72 -0.89
N GLU A 2 -10.17 -9.77 -1.52
CA GLU A 2 -9.51 -8.64 -2.18
C GLU A 2 -9.39 -7.51 -1.16
N SER A 3 -8.17 -7.11 -0.87
CA SER A 3 -7.88 -6.16 0.21
C SER A 3 -6.68 -5.31 -0.15
N ALA A 4 -6.70 -4.04 0.23
CA ALA A 4 -5.58 -3.14 -0.01
C ALA A 4 -5.36 -2.21 1.18
N PHE A 5 -4.09 -1.99 1.52
CA PHE A 5 -3.65 -1.12 2.60
C PHE A 5 -2.61 -0.13 2.08
N VAL A 6 -2.84 1.16 2.30
CA VAL A 6 -1.83 2.19 2.05
C VAL A 6 -0.78 2.11 3.16
N LEU A 7 0.45 1.74 2.80
CA LEU A 7 1.58 1.66 3.72
C LEU A 7 2.31 2.99 3.83
N ASP A 8 2.39 3.75 2.74
CA ASP A 8 3.04 5.05 2.75
C ASP A 8 2.42 6.00 1.74
N TRP A 9 2.55 7.28 2.03
CA TRP A 9 2.14 8.36 1.15
C TRP A 9 3.22 9.43 1.18
N VAL A 10 3.74 9.75 0.01
CA VAL A 10 4.71 10.82 -0.19
C VAL A 10 4.08 11.86 -1.10
N PRO A 11 3.78 13.07 -0.60
CA PRO A 11 3.36 14.17 -1.44
C PRO A 11 4.58 14.72 -2.17
N GLU A 12 4.55 14.68 -3.51
CA GLU A 12 5.57 15.27 -4.38
C GLU A 12 5.00 16.53 -5.08
N GLN A 13 5.84 17.24 -5.84
CA GLN A 13 5.39 18.38 -6.64
C GLN A 13 4.42 17.93 -7.74
N GLY A 14 3.13 18.21 -7.53
CA GLY A 14 2.08 17.93 -8.50
C GLY A 14 1.50 16.51 -8.46
N GLU A 15 2.09 15.62 -7.66
CA GLU A 15 1.69 14.22 -7.59
C GLU A 15 1.66 13.69 -6.14
N ASP A 16 0.87 12.65 -5.92
CA ASP A 16 0.86 11.87 -4.69
C ASP A 16 1.32 10.44 -4.99
N ILE A 17 2.38 10.01 -4.31
CA ILE A 17 2.97 8.68 -4.47
C ILE A 17 2.49 7.80 -3.32
N PHE A 18 1.75 6.74 -3.64
CA PHE A 18 1.23 5.78 -2.67
C PHE A 18 1.96 4.45 -2.78
N THR A 19 2.45 3.94 -1.64
CA THR A 19 2.90 2.55 -1.53
C THR A 19 1.79 1.71 -0.92
N VAL A 20 1.32 0.70 -1.65
CA VAL A 20 0.12 -0.06 -1.30
C VAL A 20 0.45 -1.55 -1.20
N LEU A 21 0.05 -2.19 -0.09
CA LEU A 21 -0.05 -3.64 0.03
C LEU A 21 -1.34 -4.09 -0.64
N VAL A 22 -1.22 -4.96 -1.63
CA VAL A 22 -2.34 -5.56 -2.38
C VAL A 22 -2.42 -7.03 -2.00
N ASN A 23 -3.58 -7.40 -1.44
CA ASN A 23 -3.80 -8.67 -0.77
C ASN A 23 -2.73 -8.88 0.31
N ASP A 24 -2.04 -10.01 0.29
CA ASP A 24 -1.03 -10.40 1.29
C ASP A 24 0.38 -10.56 0.71
N ASN A 25 0.55 -10.42 -0.62
CA ASN A 25 1.76 -10.88 -1.29
C ASN A 25 2.40 -9.87 -2.26
N LYS A 26 1.73 -8.75 -2.57
CA LYS A 26 2.23 -7.75 -3.51
C LYS A 26 2.28 -6.37 -2.89
N ILE A 27 3.36 -5.65 -3.18
CA ILE A 27 3.48 -4.22 -2.96
C ILE A 27 3.47 -3.55 -4.32
N ALA A 28 2.61 -2.55 -4.48
CA ALA A 28 2.53 -1.73 -5.68
C ALA A 28 2.71 -0.25 -5.31
N VAL A 29 3.44 0.48 -6.15
CA VAL A 29 3.54 1.94 -6.07
C VAL A 29 2.62 2.53 -7.13
N PHE A 30 1.80 3.49 -6.72
CA PHE A 30 0.92 4.25 -7.58
C PHE A 30 1.25 5.72 -7.50
N GLU A 31 1.19 6.40 -8.65
CA GLU A 31 1.39 7.83 -8.79
C GLU A 31 0.05 8.44 -9.21
N LEU A 32 -0.43 9.42 -8.44
CA LEU A 32 -1.67 10.12 -8.70
C LEU A 32 -1.35 11.57 -9.03
N ALA A 33 -1.63 11.99 -10.26
CA ALA A 33 -1.47 13.38 -10.67
C ALA A 33 -2.56 14.25 -10.03
N ARG A 34 -2.19 15.28 -9.27
CA ARG A 34 -3.17 16.17 -8.60
C ARG A 34 -3.92 17.07 -9.58
N SER A 35 -3.32 17.35 -10.73
CA SER A 35 -3.88 18.24 -11.75
C SER A 35 -5.04 17.59 -12.52
N SER A 36 -4.94 16.29 -12.81
CA SER A 36 -5.95 15.53 -13.56
C SER A 36 -6.73 14.53 -12.69
N ASN A 37 -6.26 14.28 -11.47
CA ASN A 37 -6.76 13.21 -10.59
C ASN A 37 -6.72 11.82 -11.29
N GLU A 38 -5.81 11.66 -12.25
CA GLU A 38 -5.58 10.42 -12.98
C GLU A 38 -4.56 9.58 -12.24
N LEU A 39 -4.93 8.32 -12.02
CA LEU A 39 -4.07 7.30 -11.44
C LEU A 39 -3.25 6.68 -12.56
N ALA A 40 -1.92 6.74 -12.47
CA ALA A 40 -1.05 6.03 -13.37
C ALA A 40 -1.09 4.51 -13.10
N ASP A 41 -0.67 3.73 -14.10
CA ASP A 41 -0.41 2.30 -13.91
C ASP A 41 0.65 2.09 -12.81
N ALA A 42 0.56 0.96 -12.10
CA ALA A 42 1.49 0.66 -11.03
C ALA A 42 2.94 0.58 -11.56
N CYS A 43 3.79 1.50 -11.12
CA CYS A 43 5.14 1.66 -11.67
C CYS A 43 6.18 0.73 -11.04
N ASP A 44 5.93 0.23 -9.82
CA ASP A 44 6.83 -0.67 -9.09
C ASP A 44 6.02 -1.74 -8.34
N VAL A 45 5.85 -2.90 -9.00
CA VAL A 45 5.16 -4.06 -8.44
C VAL A 45 6.19 -5.10 -8.01
N ARG A 46 6.23 -5.40 -6.72
CA ARG A 46 7.17 -6.37 -6.13
C ARG A 46 6.50 -7.26 -5.10
N THR A 47 7.12 -8.39 -4.77
CA THR A 47 6.59 -9.24 -3.69
C THR A 47 6.82 -8.59 -2.32
N VAL A 48 6.07 -9.02 -1.31
CA VAL A 48 6.26 -8.58 0.08
C VAL A 48 7.67 -8.92 0.58
N GLU A 49 8.23 -10.08 0.20
CA GLU A 49 9.58 -10.51 0.57
C GLU A 49 10.64 -9.60 -0.04
N ALA A 50 10.49 -9.27 -1.33
CA ALA A 50 11.38 -8.36 -2.03
C ALA A 50 11.31 -6.95 -1.44
N TYR A 51 10.10 -6.47 -1.12
CA TYR A 51 9.92 -5.18 -0.46
C TYR A 51 10.59 -5.17 0.92
N ARG A 52 10.42 -6.24 1.72
CA ARG A 52 10.99 -6.43 3.08
C ARG A 52 12.49 -6.18 3.16
N HIS A 53 13.22 -6.45 2.08
CA HIS A 53 14.66 -6.28 2.06
C HIS A 53 15.07 -4.80 2.08
N GLY A 54 15.80 -4.37 3.11
CA GLY A 54 16.28 -2.98 3.23
C GLY A 54 15.25 -1.96 3.74
N LEU A 55 14.10 -2.40 4.25
CA LEU A 55 13.12 -1.48 4.87
C LEU A 55 13.68 -0.82 6.13
N ARG A 56 13.42 0.49 6.24
CA ARG A 56 13.59 1.24 7.49
C ARG A 56 12.55 0.77 8.51
N LYS A 57 12.91 0.83 9.81
CA LYS A 57 12.08 0.36 10.94
C LYS A 57 10.61 0.81 10.87
N HIS A 58 10.36 2.09 10.61
CA HIS A 58 8.99 2.63 10.60
C HIS A 58 8.11 1.98 9.51
N ARG A 59 8.63 1.82 8.29
CA ARG A 59 7.88 1.16 7.20
C ARG A 59 7.72 -0.35 7.45
N ALA A 60 8.71 -0.99 8.09
CA ALA A 60 8.63 -2.40 8.45
C ALA A 60 7.49 -2.66 9.45
N ILE A 61 7.31 -1.75 10.43
CA ILE A 61 6.20 -1.82 11.38
C ILE A 61 4.86 -1.67 10.66
N LYS A 62 4.70 -0.66 9.78
CA LYS A 62 3.46 -0.48 9.02
C LYS A 62 3.09 -1.73 8.20
N LEU A 63 4.07 -2.33 7.53
CA LEU A 63 3.87 -3.57 6.78
C LEU A 63 3.45 -4.74 7.69
N ALA A 64 4.10 -4.90 8.84
CA ALA A 64 3.75 -5.95 9.79
C ALA A 64 2.31 -5.79 10.32
N VAL A 65 1.91 -4.56 10.66
CA VAL A 65 0.53 -4.26 11.09
C VAL A 65 -0.48 -4.56 9.98
N ALA A 66 -0.21 -4.15 8.73
CA ALA A 66 -1.13 -4.42 7.62
C ALA A 66 -1.32 -5.93 7.38
N LEU A 67 -0.25 -6.72 7.45
CA LEU A 67 -0.31 -8.19 7.33
C LEU A 67 -1.03 -8.86 8.51
N ASP A 68 -0.85 -8.35 9.72
CA ASP A 68 -1.58 -8.83 10.90
C ASP A 68 -3.09 -8.57 10.78
N LEU A 69 -3.48 -7.37 10.35
CA LEU A 69 -4.88 -7.01 10.09
C LEU A 69 -5.53 -7.95 9.06
N LEU A 70 -4.82 -8.25 7.96
CA LEU A 70 -5.26 -9.21 6.95
C LEU A 70 -5.47 -10.61 7.52
N SER A 71 -4.49 -11.08 8.29
CA SER A 71 -4.50 -12.43 8.86
C SER A 71 -5.61 -12.60 9.89
N ASN A 72 -5.95 -11.53 10.61
CA ASN A 72 -7.00 -11.50 11.62
C ASN A 72 -8.39 -11.17 11.04
N GLY A 73 -8.53 -11.16 9.70
CA GLY A 73 -9.82 -10.97 9.03
C GLY A 73 -10.41 -9.57 9.21
N TYR A 74 -9.55 -8.56 9.35
CA TYR A 74 -9.99 -7.17 9.47
C TYR A 74 -10.95 -6.82 8.33
N SER A 75 -12.16 -6.43 8.70
CA SER A 75 -13.14 -5.82 7.80
C SER A 75 -13.17 -4.33 8.08
N ARG A 76 -13.25 -3.50 7.04
CA ARG A 76 -13.37 -2.06 7.25
C ARG A 76 -14.70 -1.81 7.98
N PRO A 77 -14.78 -0.76 8.82
CA PRO A 77 -16.01 -0.42 9.54
C PRO A 77 -17.26 -0.26 8.64
N GLY A 78 -17.08 -0.03 7.34
CA GLY A 78 -18.15 0.06 6.35
C GLY A 78 -18.47 -1.24 5.60
N ASP A 79 -17.75 -2.34 5.82
CA ASP A 79 -18.00 -3.63 5.15
C ASP A 79 -19.08 -4.46 5.88
N LEU A 80 -19.52 -4.02 7.07
CA LEU A 80 -20.49 -4.70 7.94
C LEU A 80 -21.92 -4.14 7.82
N SER A 81 -22.18 -3.26 6.85
CA SER A 81 -23.49 -2.62 6.60
C SER A 81 -24.28 -3.29 5.50
#